data_AF-A0A6C0EM91-F1
#
_entry.id   AF-A0A6C0EM91-F1
#
_cell.length_a   1.000
_cell.length_b   1.000
_cell.length_c   1.000
_cell.angle_alpha   90.00
_cell.angle_beta   90.00
_cell.angle_gamma   90.00
#
_symmetry.space_group_name_H-M   'P 1'
#
loop_
_entity.id
_entity.type
_entity.pdbx_description
1 polymer ?
#
loop_
_entity_poly.entity_id
_entity_poly.type
_entity_poly.pdbx_seq_one_letter_code
_entity_poly.pdbx_strand_id
1 'polypeptide(L)' 'MNRFIYIAIGLFIINIIFSLIPYLAPRAPTEMILPYQLWFNVLFVFAIVLPTSVGNFKLLYK' A
#
# COMPACT_ATOMS: atom_id res chain seq x y z
N MET A 1 -0.44 12.88 11.93
CA MET A 1 0.47 11.96 12.64
C MET A 1 0.01 10.50 12.54
N ASN A 2 -1.26 10.17 12.81
CA ASN A 2 -1.76 8.79 12.73
C ASN A 2 -1.63 8.14 11.35
N ARG A 3 -1.80 8.90 10.26
CA ARG A 3 -1.69 8.40 8.87
C ARG A 3 -0.38 7.67 8.59
N PHE A 4 0.76 8.25 8.99
CA PHE A 4 2.07 7.65 8.73
C PHE A 4 2.28 6.35 9.50
N ILE A 5 1.74 6.26 10.72
CA ILE A 5 1.78 5.03 11.53
C ILE A 5 0.98 3.93 10.86
N TYR A 6 -0.24 4.22 10.37
CA TYR A 6 -1.04 3.23 9.64
C TYR A 6 -0.38 2.77 8.35
N ILE A 7 0.30 3.68 7.64
CA ILE A 7 1.04 3.34 6.41
C ILE A 7 2.25 2.45 6.73
N ALA A 8 3.01 2.77 7.78
CA ALA A 8 4.14 1.94 8.21
C ALA A 8 3.70 0.53 8.62
N ILE A 9 2.59 0.43 9.37
CA ILE A 9 1.98 -0.86 9.73
C ILE A 9 1.51 -1.61 8.49
N GLY A 10 0.86 -0.93 7.54
CA GLY A 10 0.41 -1.53 6.29
C GLY A 10 1.56 -2.07 5.43
N LEU A 11 2.65 -1.32 5.31
CA LEU A 11 3.88 -1.76 4.65
C LEU A 11 4.49 -2.98 5.34
N PHE A 12 4.51 -3.02 6.67
CA PHE A 12 5.02 -4.17 7.40
C PHE A 12 4.17 -5.43 7.13
N ILE A 13 2.84 -5.31 7.24
CA ILE A 13 1.91 -6.41 7.00
C ILE A 13 2.00 -6.93 5.57
N ILE A 14 2.01 -6.06 4.56
CA ILE A 14 2.04 -6.51 3.18
C ILE A 14 3.31 -7.31 2.88
N ASN A 15 4.47 -6.84 3.37
CA ASN A 15 5.74 -7.53 3.13
C ASN A 15 5.82 -8.87 3.88
N ILE A 16 5.15 -9.00 5.04
CA ILE A 16 4.97 -10.30 5.70
C ILE A 16 4.09 -11.25 4.86
N ILE A 17 2.99 -10.77 4.30
CA ILE A 17 2.14 -11.61 3.45
C ILE A 17 2.94 -12.14 2.26
N PHE A 18 3.72 -11.27 1.60
CA PHE A 18 4.58 -11.67 0.48
C PHE A 18 5.71 -12.63 0.90
N SER A 19 6.27 -12.49 2.11
CA SER A 19 7.28 -13.42 2.61
C SER A 19 6.73 -14.81 2.95
N LEU A 20 5.42 -14.93 3.15
CA LEU A 20 4.74 -16.21 3.38
C LEU A 20 4.41 -16.97 2.10
N ILE A 21 4.39 -16.30 0.93
CA ILE A 21 4.01 -16.91 -0.35
C ILE A 21 4.87 -18.13 -0.72
N PRO A 22 6.21 -18.15 -0.53
CA PRO A 22 7.00 -19.35 -0.81
C PRO A 22 6.57 -20.59 -0.03
N TYR A 23 5.96 -20.42 1.16
CA TYR A 23 5.48 -21.52 1.99
C TYR A 23 4.06 -21.96 1.60
N LEU A 24 3.19 -21.01 1.23
CA LEU A 24 1.80 -21.29 0.85
C LEU A 24 1.66 -21.75 -0.61
N ALA A 25 2.50 -21.22 -1.49
CA ALA A 25 2.50 -21.48 -2.93
C ALA A 25 3.95 -21.67 -3.44
N PRO A 26 4.63 -22.77 -3.04
CA PRO A 26 6.04 -23.00 -3.37
C PRO A 26 6.34 -23.18 -4.86
N ARG A 27 5.31 -23.44 -5.68
CA ARG A 27 5.44 -23.57 -7.14
C ARG A 27 5.25 -22.24 -7.88
N ALA A 28 4.86 -21.18 -7.18
CA ALA A 28 4.68 -19.88 -7.79
C ALA A 28 6.05 -19.29 -8.18
N PRO A 29 6.27 -18.91 -9.45
CA PRO A 29 7.54 -18.33 -9.86
C PRO A 29 7.72 -16.96 -9.22
N THR A 30 8.90 -16.72 -8.63
CA THR A 30 9.23 -15.45 -7.96
C THR A 30 9.08 -14.24 -8.87
N GLU A 31 9.33 -14.41 -10.17
CA GLU A 31 9.14 -13.39 -11.21
C GLU A 31 7.70 -12.92 -11.33
N MET A 32 6.73 -13.78 -11.00
CA MET A 32 5.31 -13.40 -10.97
C MET A 32 4.95 -12.69 -9.68
N ILE A 33 5.61 -13.00 -8.56
CA ILE A 33 5.29 -12.46 -7.22
C ILE A 33 5.78 -11.00 -7.07
N LEU A 34 6.98 -10.71 -7.57
CA LEU A 34 7.65 -9.43 -7.41
C LEU A 34 6.83 -8.23 -7.94
N PRO A 35 6.21 -8.28 -9.15
CA PRO A 35 5.38 -7.19 -9.65
C PRO A 35 4.17 -6.90 -8.75
N TYR A 36 3.53 -7.92 -8.17
CA TYR A 36 2.42 -7.71 -7.25
C TYR A 36 2.89 -7.06 -5.95
N GLN A 37 4.02 -7.51 -5.40
CA GLN A 37 4.59 -6.90 -4.20
C GLN A 37 4.92 -5.42 -4.43
N LEU A 38 5.52 -5.10 -5.58
CA LEU A 38 5.82 -3.73 -5.97
C LEU A 38 4.54 -2.90 -6.11
N TRP A 39 3.51 -3.46 -6.78
CA TRP A 39 2.24 -2.77 -6.97
C TRP A 39 1.60 -2.36 -5.64
N PHE A 40 1.54 -3.26 -4.65
CA PHE A 40 1.02 -2.91 -3.32
C PHE A 40 1.88 -1.86 -2.61
N ASN A 41 3.21 -1.96 -2.70
CA ASN A 41 4.10 -0.94 -2.11
C ASN A 41 3.89 0.45 -2.75
N VAL A 42 3.63 0.51 -4.06
CA VAL A 42 3.31 1.78 -4.76
C VAL A 42 2.00 2.40 -4.24
N LEU A 43 0.99 1.60 -3.86
CA LEU A 43 -0.23 2.14 -3.24
C LEU A 43 0.08 2.88 -1.93
N PHE A 44 1.02 2.38 -1.13
CA PHE A 44 1.46 3.07 0.08
C PHE A 44 2.23 4.36 -0.23
N VAL A 45 3.02 4.38 -1.31
CA VAL A 45 3.68 5.62 -1.79
C VAL A 45 2.63 6.66 -2.17
N PHE A 46 1.59 6.29 -2.93
CA PHE A 46 0.48 7.20 -3.22
C PHE A 46 -0.26 7.63 -1.96
N ALA A 47 -0.46 6.71 -1.01
CA ALA A 47 -1.03 7.03 0.28
C ALA A 47 -0.12 7.91 1.15
N ILE A 48 1.14 8.17 0.79
CA ILE A 48 1.99 9.18 1.43
C ILE A 48 1.90 10.51 0.67
N VAL A 49 2.03 10.45 -0.66
CA VAL A 49 2.18 11.63 -1.53
C VAL A 49 0.86 12.34 -1.80
N LEU A 50 -0.25 11.61 -1.95
CA LEU A 50 -1.51 12.21 -2.33
C LEU A 50 -2.15 13.01 -1.18
N PRO A 51 -2.78 14.16 -1.48
CA PRO A 51 -3.54 14.90 -0.48
C PRO A 51 -4.80 14.12 -0.09
N THR A 52 -5.16 14.15 1.20
CA THR A 52 -6.37 13.49 1.73
C THR A 52 -7.65 14.28 1.45
N SER A 53 -7.53 15.52 1.00
CA SER A 53 -8.63 16.40 0.66
C SER A 53 -8.38 16.99 -0.72
N VAL A 54 -9.33 16.79 -1.62
CA VAL A 54 -9.35 17.39 -2.95
C VAL A 54 -10.57 18.30 -3.03
N GLY A 55 -10.35 19.62 -3.17
CA GLY A 55 -11.40 20.62 -3.27
C GLY A 55 -12.03 21.04 -1.93
N ASN A 56 -11.92 22.31 -1.58
CA ASN A 56 -12.63 22.89 -0.44
C ASN A 56 -14.06 23.29 -0.89
N PHE A 57 -14.95 22.30 -1.03
CA PHE A 57 -16.35 22.53 -1.45
C PHE A 57 -17.14 23.40 -0.46
N LYS A 58 -16.59 23.67 0.73
CA LYS A 58 -17.16 24.60 1.70
C LYS A 58 -17.40 26.01 1.13
N LEU A 59 -16.67 26.38 0.08
CA LEU A 59 -16.80 27.68 -0.59
C LEU A 59 -18.02 27.76 -1.53
N LEU A 60 -18.60 26.63 -1.95
CA LEU A 60 -19.72 26.55 -2.90
C LEU A 60 -21.11 26.54 -2.22
N TYR A 61 -21.17 26.41 -0.90
CA TYR A 61 -22.43 26.34 -0.13
C TYR A 61 -22.63 27.58 0.77
N LYS A 62 -22.14 28.76 0.35
CA LYS A 62 -22.31 30.02 1.08
C LYS A 62 -23.50 30.82 0.58
#